data_AF-A0AAD9MS45-F1
#
_entry.id   AF-A0AAD9MS45-F1
#
_cell.length_a   1.000
_cell.length_b   1.000
_cell.length_c   1.000
_cell.angle_alpha   90.00
_cell.angle_beta   90.00
_cell.angle_gamma   90.00
#
_symmetry.space_group_name_H-M   'P 1'
#
loop_
_entity.id
_entity.type
_entity.pdbx_description
1 polymer ?
#
loop_
_entity_poly.entity_id
_entity_poly.type
_entity_poly.pdbx_seq_one_letter_code
_entity_poly.pdbx_strand_id
1 'polypeptide(L)'
;MAESLRFRLVKSLIGRKFPTVKGVSTQTVHFWKFGTASSPETNKHADDIGKLVILDARGPEEYAVSHILDAINVHQGAKLTDVENTASLLKQNEQLGKQSVVCYCAVGFRGSTYAKALSQYLEKENPELLKTVQVYNMEGGLFKWANEGKPMIDHKNRSTTKAHPHYELIGKILLSGNIMALHPEP
;
A
#
# COMPACT_ATOMS: atom_id res chain seq x y z
N MET A 1 17.82 -7.04 -6.58
CA MET A 1 17.19 -8.12 -7.38
C MET A 1 16.47 -7.50 -8.57
N ALA A 2 16.55 -8.12 -9.75
CA ALA A 2 15.84 -7.63 -10.94
C ALA A 2 14.32 -7.78 -10.78
N GLU A 3 13.55 -6.75 -11.16
CA GLU A 3 12.09 -6.80 -11.13
C GLU A 3 11.56 -7.86 -12.12
N SER A 4 10.68 -8.75 -11.64
CA SER A 4 10.13 -9.82 -12.47
C SER A 4 9.37 -9.24 -13.67
N LEU A 5 9.46 -9.89 -14.84
CA LEU A 5 8.72 -9.48 -16.05
C LEU A 5 7.21 -9.37 -15.77
N ARG A 6 6.69 -10.24 -14.90
CA ARG A 6 5.27 -10.26 -14.50
C ARG A 6 4.87 -8.97 -13.79
N PHE A 7 5.66 -8.49 -12.82
CA PHE A 7 5.37 -7.23 -12.14
C PHE A 7 5.52 -6.02 -13.06
N ARG A 8 6.52 -6.02 -13.97
CA ARG A 8 6.66 -4.95 -14.98
C ARG A 8 5.43 -4.81 -15.87
N LEU A 9 4.85 -5.93 -16.32
CA LEU A 9 3.62 -5.93 -17.12
C LEU A 9 2.42 -5.41 -16.32
N VAL A 10 2.23 -5.89 -15.08
CA VAL A 10 1.15 -5.42 -14.19
C VAL A 10 1.28 -3.91 -13.94
N LYS A 11 2.48 -3.43 -13.60
CA LYS A 11 2.78 -2.02 -13.41
C LYS A 11 2.44 -1.18 -14.64
N SER A 12 2.81 -1.64 -15.85
CA SER A 12 2.49 -0.93 -17.09
C SER A 12 0.99 -0.83 -17.33
N LEU A 13 0.22 -1.91 -17.12
CA LEU A 13 -1.23 -1.91 -17.29
C LEU A 13 -1.94 -0.99 -16.28
N ILE A 14 -1.53 -1.03 -15.02
CA ILE A 14 -2.06 -0.16 -13.97
C ILE A 14 -1.73 1.31 -14.29
N GLY A 15 -0.49 1.62 -14.66
CA GLY A 15 -0.08 2.99 -15.00
C GLY A 15 -0.87 3.57 -16.17
N ARG A 16 -1.20 2.76 -17.19
CA ARG A 16 -2.07 3.19 -18.30
C ARG A 16 -3.50 3.48 -17.85
N LYS A 17 -4.04 2.71 -16.90
CA LYS A 17 -5.41 2.89 -16.40
C LYS A 17 -5.53 4.05 -15.39
N PHE A 18 -4.47 4.31 -14.64
CA PHE A 18 -4.43 5.32 -13.58
C PHE A 18 -3.27 6.31 -13.80
N PRO A 19 -3.24 7.06 -14.91
CA PRO A 19 -2.09 7.89 -15.28
C PRO A 19 -1.82 9.04 -14.30
N THR A 20 -2.81 9.43 -13.51
CA THR A 20 -2.70 10.51 -12.52
C THR A 20 -2.27 10.03 -11.13
N VAL A 21 -2.24 8.71 -10.88
CA VAL A 21 -1.86 8.15 -9.59
C VAL A 21 -0.36 7.99 -9.51
N LYS A 22 0.27 8.63 -8.52
CA LYS A 22 1.71 8.50 -8.27
C LYS A 22 2.03 7.09 -7.76
N GLY A 23 2.97 6.40 -8.42
CA GLY A 23 3.51 5.13 -7.95
C GLY A 23 4.64 5.33 -6.94
N VAL A 24 4.77 4.41 -5.99
CA VAL A 24 5.93 4.30 -5.09
C VAL A 24 6.41 2.87 -5.00
N SER A 25 7.72 2.66 -5.00
CA SER A 25 8.28 1.30 -4.96
C SER A 25 8.16 0.68 -3.57
N THR A 26 8.03 -0.66 -3.51
CA THR A 26 8.09 -1.42 -2.25
C THR A 26 9.35 -1.14 -1.43
N GLN A 27 10.49 -0.90 -2.09
CA GLN A 27 11.74 -0.55 -1.43
C GLN A 27 11.67 0.82 -0.75
N THR A 28 11.11 1.82 -1.44
CA THR A 28 10.89 3.16 -0.89
C THR A 28 9.94 3.12 0.31
N VAL A 29 8.83 2.39 0.20
CA VAL A 29 7.86 2.24 1.32
C VAL A 29 8.52 1.53 2.51
N HIS A 30 9.30 0.48 2.26
CA HIS A 30 10.06 -0.21 3.31
C HIS A 30 11.04 0.73 4.00
N PHE A 31 11.77 1.54 3.24
CA PHE A 31 12.67 2.54 3.80
C PHE A 31 11.92 3.59 4.62
N TRP A 32 10.79 4.12 4.14
CA TRP A 32 9.96 5.06 4.90
C TRP A 32 9.42 4.48 6.21
N LYS A 33 9.19 3.16 6.25
CA LYS A 33 8.61 2.49 7.43
C LYS A 33 9.66 2.01 8.43
N PHE A 34 10.80 1.50 7.96
CA PHE A 34 11.80 0.80 8.78
C PHE A 34 13.22 1.35 8.65
N GLY A 35 13.45 2.25 7.71
CA GLY A 35 14.76 2.86 7.52
C GLY A 35 15.14 3.72 8.72
N THR A 36 16.40 3.62 9.16
CA THR A 36 17.02 4.66 9.97
C THR A 36 17.30 5.88 9.08
N ALA A 37 17.46 7.08 9.67
CA ALA A 37 17.68 8.36 8.97
C ALA A 37 18.94 8.42 8.06
N SER A 38 19.59 7.29 7.78
CA SER A 38 20.79 7.14 6.98
C SER A 38 20.65 5.90 6.09
N SER A 39 19.93 6.01 4.98
CA SER A 39 20.08 5.09 3.84
C SER A 39 20.73 5.84 2.68
N PRO A 40 21.80 5.30 2.07
CA PRO A 40 22.48 5.95 0.94
C PRO A 40 21.63 6.09 -0.32
N GLU A 41 20.49 5.38 -0.41
CA GLU A 41 19.75 5.22 -1.66
C GLU A 41 18.64 6.26 -1.88
N THR A 42 18.32 7.08 -0.87
CA THR A 42 17.34 8.16 -1.02
C THR A 42 17.98 9.47 -0.57
N ASN A 43 18.16 10.41 -1.48
CA ASN A 43 18.50 11.83 -1.19
C ASN A 43 17.36 12.57 -0.44
N LYS A 44 16.63 11.87 0.44
CA LYS A 44 15.56 12.39 1.30
C LYS A 44 15.85 11.97 2.72
N HIS A 45 15.94 12.95 3.62
CA HIS A 45 16.08 12.68 5.04
C HIS A 45 14.76 12.18 5.61
N ALA A 46 14.79 11.49 6.76
CA ALA A 46 13.57 11.02 7.43
C ALA A 46 12.58 12.17 7.68
N ASP A 47 13.10 13.36 7.97
CA ASP A 47 12.36 14.59 8.19
C ASP A 47 11.63 15.10 6.93
N ASP A 48 12.05 14.69 5.73
CA ASP A 48 11.40 15.04 4.46
C ASP A 48 10.18 14.16 4.13
N ILE A 49 10.08 12.98 4.75
CA ILE A 49 9.03 11.98 4.47
C ILE A 49 7.74 12.34 5.22
N GLY A 50 7.88 13.00 6.38
CA GLY A 50 6.76 13.31 7.27
C GLY A 50 6.08 12.06 7.83
N LYS A 51 4.86 12.20 8.31
CA LYS A 51 4.08 11.07 8.85
C LYS A 51 3.69 10.11 7.72
N LEU A 52 4.02 8.82 7.87
CA LEU A 52 3.62 7.77 6.94
C LEU A 52 2.26 7.19 7.36
N VAL A 53 1.29 7.20 6.44
CA VAL A 53 0.00 6.53 6.58
C VAL A 53 -0.08 5.43 5.54
N ILE A 54 -0.26 4.18 5.96
CA ILE A 54 -0.34 3.02 5.07
C ILE A 54 -1.78 2.52 5.03
N LEU A 55 -2.38 2.44 3.84
CA LEU A 55 -3.77 2.05 3.64
C LEU A 55 -3.84 0.77 2.84
N ASP A 56 -4.45 -0.27 3.40
CA ASP A 56 -4.69 -1.55 2.75
C ASP A 56 -6.10 -1.61 2.15
N ALA A 57 -6.17 -1.61 0.82
CA ALA A 57 -7.38 -1.69 0.03
C ALA A 57 -7.81 -3.14 -0.30
N ARG A 58 -7.23 -4.16 0.34
CA ARG A 58 -7.67 -5.56 0.24
C ARG A 58 -8.86 -5.83 1.16
N GLY A 59 -9.61 -6.91 0.88
CA GLY A 59 -10.72 -7.31 1.74
C GLY A 59 -10.25 -7.69 3.15
N PRO A 60 -11.14 -7.64 4.15
CA PRO A 60 -10.79 -7.94 5.54
C PRO A 60 -10.23 -9.35 5.72
N GLU A 61 -10.68 -10.32 4.92
CA GLU A 61 -10.17 -11.69 4.89
C GLU A 61 -8.72 -11.77 4.42
N GLU A 62 -8.34 -10.96 3.43
CA GLU A 62 -6.97 -10.87 2.94
C GLU A 62 -6.05 -10.17 3.95
N TYR A 63 -6.57 -9.13 4.60
CA TYR A 63 -5.88 -8.36 5.64
C TYR A 63 -5.61 -9.22 6.88
N ALA A 64 -6.57 -10.05 7.29
CA ALA A 64 -6.45 -10.92 8.47
C ALA A 64 -5.37 -12.01 8.33
N VAL A 65 -5.12 -12.50 7.11
CA VAL A 65 -4.03 -13.46 6.81
C VAL A 65 -2.67 -12.80 7.00
N SER A 66 -2.51 -11.57 6.50
CA SER A 66 -1.25 -10.84 6.52
C SER A 66 -1.47 -9.40 6.13
N HIS A 67 -0.74 -8.45 6.71
CA HIS A 67 -0.67 -7.04 6.27
C HIS A 67 0.66 -6.41 6.70
N ILE A 68 0.97 -5.22 6.16
CA ILE A 68 2.11 -4.41 6.61
C ILE A 68 1.81 -3.85 8.01
N LEU A 69 2.79 -3.86 8.90
CA LEU A 69 2.67 -3.31 10.26
C LEU A 69 2.10 -1.87 10.24
N ASP A 70 1.11 -1.62 11.10
CA ASP A 70 0.35 -0.36 11.24
C ASP A 70 -0.45 0.08 9.99
N ALA A 71 -0.66 -0.80 9.01
CA ALA A 71 -1.58 -0.51 7.91
C ALA A 71 -3.02 -0.39 8.42
N ILE A 72 -3.81 0.49 7.79
CA ILE A 72 -5.23 0.66 8.07
C ILE A 72 -6.01 -0.03 6.94
N ASN A 73 -6.89 -0.97 7.27
CA ASN A 73 -7.75 -1.60 6.26
C ASN A 73 -8.90 -0.67 5.88
N VAL A 74 -8.92 -0.21 4.63
CA VAL A 74 -9.92 0.76 4.12
C VAL A 74 -11.03 0.11 3.30
N HIS A 75 -11.14 -1.22 3.36
CA HIS A 75 -12.14 -2.00 2.64
C HIS A 75 -13.02 -2.76 3.63
N GLN A 76 -14.26 -2.30 3.82
CA GLN A 76 -15.23 -2.98 4.68
C GLN A 76 -16.26 -3.72 3.84
N GLY A 77 -15.99 -4.99 3.51
CA GLY A 77 -16.97 -5.84 2.81
C GLY A 77 -17.23 -5.42 1.37
N ALA A 78 -18.46 -5.00 1.02
CA ALA A 78 -18.88 -4.84 -0.38
C ALA A 78 -18.45 -3.53 -1.07
N LYS A 79 -17.85 -2.58 -0.34
CA LYS A 79 -17.47 -1.28 -0.91
C LYS A 79 -16.09 -0.83 -0.44
N LEU A 80 -15.34 -0.25 -1.37
CA LEU A 80 -14.21 0.64 -1.09
C LEU A 80 -14.79 1.96 -0.56
N THR A 81 -15.26 1.94 0.67
CA THR A 81 -15.82 3.09 1.38
C THR A 81 -14.90 3.38 2.53
N ASP A 82 -14.02 4.37 2.39
CA ASP A 82 -13.64 5.20 3.55
C ASP A 82 -12.83 6.47 3.22
N VAL A 83 -13.02 7.07 2.05
CA VAL A 83 -12.21 8.24 1.66
C VAL A 83 -12.45 9.43 2.61
N GLU A 84 -13.66 9.53 3.18
CA GLU A 84 -14.04 10.59 4.11
C GLU A 84 -13.39 10.43 5.49
N ASN A 85 -13.41 9.22 6.10
CA ASN A 85 -12.71 9.05 7.39
C ASN A 85 -11.19 9.11 7.17
N THR A 86 -10.69 8.64 6.03
CA THR A 86 -9.27 8.83 5.69
C THR A 86 -8.92 10.31 5.59
N ALA A 87 -9.69 11.12 4.86
CA ALA A 87 -9.49 12.55 4.79
C ALA A 87 -9.55 13.21 6.18
N SER A 88 -10.49 12.78 7.02
CA SER A 88 -10.63 13.26 8.40
C SER A 88 -9.40 12.91 9.26
N LEU A 89 -8.87 11.68 9.15
CA LEU A 89 -7.63 11.27 9.79
C LEU A 89 -6.43 12.10 9.31
N LEU A 90 -6.33 12.37 8.01
CA LEU A 90 -5.26 13.18 7.44
C LEU A 90 -5.33 14.62 7.94
N LYS A 91 -6.54 15.20 8.04
CA LYS A 91 -6.76 16.52 8.62
C LYS A 91 -6.35 16.57 10.09
N GLN A 92 -6.71 15.56 10.88
CA GLN A 92 -6.30 15.44 12.28
C GLN A 92 -4.78 15.30 12.46
N ASN A 93 -4.06 14.94 11.40
CA ASN A 93 -2.61 14.80 11.41
C ASN A 93 -1.90 16.01 10.79
N GLU A 94 -2.64 17.02 10.31
CA GLU A 94 -2.07 18.17 9.59
C GLU A 94 -1.05 18.93 10.44
N GLN A 95 -1.30 19.10 11.73
CA GLN A 95 -0.36 19.74 12.66
C GLN A 95 0.93 18.95 12.88
N LEU A 96 1.00 17.70 12.43
CA LEU A 96 2.21 16.87 12.48
C LEU A 96 3.14 17.09 11.27
N GLY A 97 2.78 17.99 10.36
CA GLY A 97 3.58 18.38 9.20
C GLY A 97 3.22 17.62 7.92
N LYS A 98 4.24 17.33 7.10
CA LYS A 98 4.05 16.60 5.84
C LYS A 98 3.54 15.19 6.10
N GLN A 99 2.75 14.65 5.17
CA GLN A 99 2.19 13.32 5.25
C GLN A 99 2.37 12.58 3.92
N SER A 100 2.89 11.36 4.00
CA SER A 100 2.97 10.44 2.88
C SER A 100 1.93 9.36 3.06
N VAL A 101 0.95 9.28 2.16
CA VAL A 101 -0.14 8.31 2.20
C VAL A 101 0.12 7.26 1.14
N VAL A 102 0.27 6.01 1.56
CA VAL A 102 0.57 4.88 0.66
C VAL A 102 -0.61 3.92 0.68
N CYS A 103 -1.33 3.87 -0.43
CA CYS A 103 -2.35 2.87 -0.68
C CYS A 103 -1.71 1.61 -1.28
N TYR A 104 -2.14 0.44 -0.87
CA TYR A 104 -1.76 -0.80 -1.52
C TYR A 104 -2.92 -1.79 -1.59
N CYS A 105 -2.77 -2.80 -2.45
CA CYS A 105 -3.59 -4.01 -2.36
C CYS A 105 -2.73 -5.23 -2.69
N ALA A 106 -3.31 -6.33 -3.20
CA ALA A 106 -2.52 -7.51 -3.60
C ALA A 106 -1.46 -7.18 -4.67
N VAL A 107 -1.86 -6.49 -5.75
CA VAL A 107 -1.02 -6.26 -6.94
C VAL A 107 -0.92 -4.80 -7.39
N GLY A 108 -1.69 -3.90 -6.78
CA GLY A 108 -1.70 -2.45 -7.05
C GLY A 108 -2.98 -1.89 -7.70
N PHE A 109 -3.89 -2.73 -8.20
CA PHE A 109 -5.10 -2.23 -8.89
C PHE A 109 -6.08 -1.50 -7.95
N ARG A 110 -6.59 -2.20 -6.91
CA ARG A 110 -7.48 -1.60 -5.90
C ARG A 110 -6.81 -0.45 -5.14
N GLY A 111 -5.50 -0.56 -4.88
CA GLY A 111 -4.70 0.52 -4.29
C GLY A 111 -4.72 1.79 -5.15
N SER A 112 -4.50 1.67 -6.47
CA SER A 112 -4.62 2.80 -7.41
C SER A 112 -6.04 3.35 -7.50
N THR A 113 -7.07 2.49 -7.49
CA THR A 113 -8.47 2.94 -7.46
C THR A 113 -8.74 3.81 -6.22
N TYR A 114 -8.29 3.36 -5.04
CA TYR A 114 -8.49 4.10 -3.80
C TYR A 114 -7.66 5.38 -3.75
N ALA A 115 -6.37 5.33 -4.14
CA ALA A 115 -5.50 6.51 -4.21
C ALA A 115 -6.08 7.60 -5.11
N LYS A 116 -6.65 7.22 -6.26
CA LYS A 116 -7.34 8.15 -7.16
C LYS A 116 -8.55 8.79 -6.49
N ALA A 117 -9.43 7.97 -5.90
CA ALA A 117 -10.63 8.46 -5.23
C ALA A 117 -10.31 9.40 -4.06
N LEU A 118 -9.32 9.05 -3.25
CA LEU A 118 -8.85 9.89 -2.14
C LEU A 118 -8.29 11.21 -2.64
N SER A 119 -7.44 11.19 -3.67
CA SER A 119 -6.86 12.43 -4.24
C SER A 119 -7.95 13.35 -4.78
N GLN A 120 -8.92 12.81 -5.53
CA GLN A 120 -10.06 13.57 -6.06
C GLN A 120 -10.95 14.14 -4.95
N TYR A 121 -11.15 13.38 -3.87
CA TYR A 121 -11.90 13.86 -2.71
C TYR A 121 -11.17 15.01 -2.02
N LEU A 122 -9.87 14.87 -1.77
CA LEU A 122 -9.05 15.93 -1.16
C LEU A 122 -9.01 17.19 -2.04
N GLU A 123 -8.88 17.06 -3.36
CA GLU A 123 -8.95 18.19 -4.29
C GLU A 123 -10.27 18.96 -4.19
N LYS A 124 -11.38 18.24 -4.01
CA LYS A 124 -12.72 18.81 -3.98
C LYS A 124 -13.09 19.40 -2.61
N GLU A 125 -12.82 18.66 -1.53
CA GLU A 125 -13.35 18.95 -0.19
C GLU A 125 -12.27 19.56 0.74
N ASN A 126 -10.98 19.26 0.51
CA ASN A 126 -9.88 19.69 1.38
C ASN A 126 -8.61 20.09 0.60
N PRO A 127 -8.68 21.03 -0.37
CA PRO A 127 -7.56 21.33 -1.27
C PRO A 127 -6.31 21.82 -0.56
N GLU A 128 -6.46 22.47 0.61
CA GLU A 128 -5.35 22.92 1.45
C GLU A 128 -4.47 21.76 1.94
N LEU A 129 -5.05 20.58 2.20
CA LEU A 129 -4.30 19.39 2.62
C LEU A 129 -3.33 18.91 1.53
N LEU A 130 -3.56 19.22 0.25
CA LEU A 130 -2.65 18.82 -0.82
C LEU A 130 -1.29 19.52 -0.76
N LYS A 131 -1.15 20.58 0.05
CA LYS A 131 0.13 21.23 0.31
C LYS A 131 1.05 20.39 1.20
N THR A 132 0.47 19.55 2.05
CA THR A 132 1.18 18.75 3.05
C THR A 132 1.02 17.25 2.85
N VAL A 133 -0.01 16.80 2.13
CA VAL A 133 -0.33 15.39 1.88
C VAL A 133 0.06 14.98 0.46
N GLN A 134 0.79 13.88 0.33
CA GLN A 134 1.01 13.21 -0.96
C GLN A 134 0.45 11.79 -0.93
N VAL A 135 -0.41 11.47 -1.89
CA VAL A 135 -1.05 10.15 -2.02
C VAL A 135 -0.35 9.33 -3.10
N TYR A 136 0.00 8.09 -2.78
CA TYR A 136 0.70 7.13 -3.64
C TYR A 136 -0.03 5.79 -3.69
N ASN A 137 0.19 5.03 -4.76
CA ASN A 137 -0.04 3.58 -4.78
C ASN A 137 1.29 2.83 -4.73
N MET A 138 1.39 1.81 -3.86
CA MET A 138 2.55 0.92 -3.81
C MET A 138 2.57 -0.03 -5.00
N GLU A 139 3.60 0.06 -5.83
CA GLU A 139 3.76 -0.73 -7.04
C GLU A 139 3.96 -2.21 -6.73
N GLY A 140 3.17 -3.07 -7.38
CA GLY A 140 3.21 -4.53 -7.17
C GLY A 140 2.52 -5.00 -5.88
N GLY A 141 2.04 -4.09 -5.04
CA GLY A 141 1.24 -4.41 -3.85
C GLY A 141 1.93 -5.33 -2.84
N LEU A 142 1.13 -6.00 -2.01
CA LEU A 142 1.63 -6.91 -1.00
C LEU A 142 2.35 -8.11 -1.61
N PHE A 143 2.00 -8.55 -2.83
CA PHE A 143 2.65 -9.71 -3.43
C PHE A 143 4.12 -9.43 -3.76
N LYS A 144 4.41 -8.25 -4.34
CA LYS A 144 5.80 -7.85 -4.57
C LYS A 144 6.53 -7.65 -3.25
N TRP A 145 5.88 -7.04 -2.26
CA TRP A 145 6.42 -6.87 -0.90
C TRP A 145 6.83 -8.21 -0.27
N ALA A 146 5.94 -9.21 -0.30
CA ALA A 146 6.15 -10.54 0.22
C ALA A 146 7.27 -11.28 -0.52
N ASN A 147 7.28 -11.26 -1.86
CA ASN A 147 8.33 -11.89 -2.66
C ASN A 147 9.72 -11.31 -2.41
N GLU A 148 9.79 -10.06 -1.97
CA GLU A 148 11.04 -9.39 -1.60
C GLU A 148 11.45 -9.66 -0.15
N GLY A 149 10.74 -10.55 0.55
CA GLY A 149 11.05 -10.96 1.93
C GLY A 149 10.81 -9.85 2.96
N LYS A 150 9.99 -8.84 2.63
CA LYS A 150 9.73 -7.73 3.55
C LYS A 150 8.74 -8.14 4.65
N PRO A 151 8.86 -7.56 5.86
CA PRO A 151 8.09 -7.99 7.02
C PRO A 151 6.58 -7.77 6.82
N MET A 152 5.79 -8.77 7.21
CA MET A 152 4.35 -8.73 7.31
C MET A 152 3.92 -9.33 8.65
N ILE A 153 2.73 -8.94 9.11
CA ILE A 153 2.13 -9.45 10.34
C ILE A 153 0.74 -10.04 10.07
N ASP A 154 0.34 -11.03 10.86
CA ASP A 154 -1.03 -11.55 10.87
C ASP A 154 -1.97 -10.70 11.75
N HIS A 155 -3.25 -11.04 11.81
CA HIS A 155 -4.23 -10.37 12.69
C HIS A 155 -3.89 -10.44 14.20
N LYS A 156 -2.94 -11.29 14.63
CA LYS A 156 -2.45 -11.37 16.01
C LYS A 156 -1.15 -10.58 16.19
N ASN A 157 -0.77 -9.75 15.23
CA ASN A 157 0.47 -8.98 15.18
C ASN A 157 1.74 -9.85 15.22
N ARG A 158 1.66 -11.10 14.76
CA ARG A 158 2.81 -12.00 14.68
C ARG A 158 3.41 -11.98 13.29
N SER A 159 4.73 -12.07 13.19
CA SER A 159 5.42 -12.16 11.91
C SER A 159 4.89 -13.32 11.07
N THR A 160 4.64 -13.09 9.78
CA THR A 160 4.11 -14.09 8.87
C THR A 160 4.74 -13.96 7.49
N THR A 161 4.90 -15.10 6.81
CA THR A 161 5.26 -15.20 5.39
C THR A 161 4.09 -15.70 4.55
N LYS A 162 2.87 -15.70 5.12
CA LYS A 162 1.65 -16.09 4.42
C LYS A 162 1.07 -14.89 3.69
N ALA A 163 0.43 -15.13 2.55
CA ALA A 163 -0.35 -14.11 1.85
C ALA A 163 -1.62 -14.73 1.28
N HIS A 164 -2.75 -14.03 1.39
CA HIS A 164 -3.99 -14.47 0.77
C HIS A 164 -3.88 -14.28 -0.76
N PRO A 165 -4.11 -15.32 -1.58
CA PRO A 165 -3.87 -15.24 -3.03
C PRO A 165 -4.91 -14.38 -3.78
N HIS A 166 -5.97 -13.92 -3.11
CA HIS A 166 -7.14 -13.21 -3.63
C HIS A 166 -7.94 -14.02 -4.66
N TYR A 167 -7.32 -14.32 -5.80
CA TYR A 167 -7.75 -15.28 -6.80
C TYR A 167 -6.65 -16.32 -6.98
N GLU A 168 -6.98 -17.61 -6.90
CA GLU A 168 -5.98 -18.69 -6.94
C GLU A 168 -4.99 -18.55 -8.11
N LEU A 169 -5.48 -18.20 -9.29
CA LEU A 169 -4.65 -18.06 -10.49
C LEU A 169 -3.65 -16.90 -10.38
N ILE A 170 -4.07 -15.77 -9.80
CA ILE A 170 -3.19 -14.60 -9.63
C ILE A 170 -2.13 -14.90 -8.56
N GLY A 171 -2.52 -15.55 -7.46
CA GLY A 171 -1.59 -16.03 -6.44
C GLY A 171 -0.52 -16.95 -7.04
N LYS A 172 -0.92 -17.98 -7.81
CA LYS A 172 0.02 -18.91 -8.48
C LYS A 172 0.99 -18.21 -9.44
N ILE A 173 0.58 -17.12 -10.09
CA ILE A 173 1.42 -16.39 -11.05
C ILE A 173 2.36 -15.41 -10.36
N LEU A 174 1.95 -14.80 -9.26
CA LEU A 174 2.67 -13.64 -8.71
C LEU A 174 3.35 -13.90 -7.38
N LEU A 175 2.94 -14.89 -6.59
CA LEU A 175 3.61 -15.25 -5.34
C LEU A 175 4.76 -16.24 -5.60
N SER A 176 5.90 -16.00 -4.96
CA SER A 176 7.02 -16.94 -4.98
C SER A 176 6.72 -18.17 -4.11
N GLY A 177 7.32 -19.32 -4.43
CA GLY A 177 7.01 -20.60 -3.77
C GLY A 177 7.34 -20.66 -2.27
N ASN A 178 8.11 -19.70 -1.75
CA ASN A 178 8.37 -19.53 -0.32
C ASN A 178 7.27 -18.76 0.43
N ILE A 179 6.29 -18.20 -0.27
CA ILE A 179 5.10 -17.57 0.31
C ILE A 179 3.98 -18.60 0.38
N MET A 180 3.51 -18.88 1.59
CA MET A 180 2.40 -19.79 1.81
C MET A 180 1.08 -19.10 1.46
N ALA A 181 0.45 -19.53 0.36
CA ALA A 181 -0.92 -19.13 0.05
C ALA A 181 -1.86 -19.72 1.11
N LEU A 182 -2.62 -18.87 1.79
CA LEU A 182 -3.59 -19.27 2.80
C LEU A 182 -4.95 -18.68 2.44
N HIS A 183 -5.98 -19.53 2.38
CA HIS A 183 -7.38 -19.13 2.42
C HIS A 183 -7.86 -19.15 3.87
N PRO A 184 -8.75 -18.24 4.30
CA PRO A 184 -9.38 -18.38 5.61
C PRO A 184 -10.19 -19.67 5.62
N GLU A 185 -10.07 -20.43 6.70
CA GLU A 185 -11.00 -21.53 6.95
C GLU A 185 -12.43 -20.97 7.05
N PRO A 186 -13.44 -21.65 6.47
CA PRO A 186 -14.83 -21.19 6.48
C PRO A 186 -15.44 -21.09 7.87
#